data_AF-A0A0Q5WK07-F1
#
_entry.id   AF-A0A0Q5WK07-F1
#
_cell.length_a   1.000
_cell.length_b   1.000
_cell.length_c   1.000
_cell.angle_alpha   90.00
_cell.angle_beta   90.00
_cell.angle_gamma   90.00
#
_symmetry.space_group_name_H-M   'P 1'
#
loop_
_entity.id
_entity.type
_entity.pdbx_description
1 polymer ?
#
loop_
_entity_poly.entity_id
_entity_poly.type
_entity_poly.pdbx_seq_one_letter_code
_entity_poly.pdbx_strand_id
1 'polypeptide(L)'
;MLLQQDMSPRSDAPRILFPRLDKQIQPQPFTLSDVADDDARLGGLNYRSEIASPLDRVGLVAERRGEVIDVTPRKQAEDIAASQEMLPVIDLITEMTGRVLGSGLVIPETKEKNAVRRLTRAFLAGAGVDDPETAEWSQRRVQAATDAFLHLAREKHKNRPSGIVEKIEPIGYPPSTLPSITETLDRYTVKNAATFVPGKPYTGWTKSILPAAAFDAYSTEYRLADLLDSAPEITWWVRVLPNYGAYLNYGANQRYIPDFIAVAIAIAIAIAIDIDGIHWLIEGKADVRASDRDVLAKKETAERWVRHVNDSGEVDAEWRYLFATETNVKHAAGSWTGLRQVTGS
;
A
#
# COMPACT_ATOMS: atom_id res chain seq x y z
N MET A 1 17.03 41.10 -27.11
CA MET A 1 17.30 39.65 -27.00
C MET A 1 16.44 39.15 -25.85
N LEU A 2 15.42 38.34 -26.12
CA LEU A 2 14.61 37.74 -25.05
C LEU A 2 15.51 36.77 -24.29
N LEU A 3 15.85 37.10 -23.05
CA LEU A 3 16.63 36.21 -22.20
C LEU A 3 15.75 34.99 -21.87
N GLN A 4 16.22 33.82 -22.28
CA GLN A 4 15.63 32.54 -21.92
C GLN A 4 15.99 32.25 -20.46
N GLN A 5 14.98 32.08 -19.61
CA GLN A 5 15.17 31.75 -18.21
C GLN A 5 15.25 30.23 -18.06
N ASP A 6 16.42 29.74 -17.65
CA ASP A 6 16.58 28.36 -17.20
C ASP A 6 15.69 28.13 -15.97
N MET A 7 14.98 27.02 -15.96
CA MET A 7 14.03 26.62 -14.91
C MET A 7 14.58 25.51 -14.01
N SER A 8 15.87 25.18 -14.14
CA SER A 8 16.56 24.26 -13.24
C SER A 8 16.39 24.70 -11.78
N PRO A 9 16.06 23.76 -10.86
CA PRO A 9 16.00 24.07 -9.43
C PRO A 9 17.30 24.67 -8.95
N ARG A 10 17.23 25.64 -8.03
CA ARG A 10 18.43 26.26 -7.49
C ARG A 10 19.31 25.23 -6.78
N SER A 11 20.63 25.32 -6.98
CA SER A 11 21.59 24.36 -6.44
C SER A 11 21.72 24.40 -4.91
N ASP A 12 21.36 25.52 -4.29
CA ASP A 12 21.35 25.73 -2.83
C ASP A 12 20.03 25.32 -2.16
N ALA A 13 19.00 24.96 -2.96
CA ALA A 13 17.71 24.52 -2.45
C ALA A 13 17.69 23.02 -2.13
N PRO A 14 16.96 22.60 -1.07
CA PRO A 14 16.77 21.18 -0.79
C PRO A 14 15.88 20.54 -1.84
N ARG A 15 16.06 19.23 -2.05
CA ARG A 15 15.10 18.43 -2.81
C ARG A 15 13.99 17.97 -1.88
N ILE A 16 12.75 18.38 -2.17
CA ILE A 16 11.58 17.99 -1.39
C ILE A 16 11.20 16.56 -1.77
N LEU A 17 11.05 15.67 -0.79
CA LEU A 17 10.46 14.35 -1.00
C LEU A 17 8.95 14.44 -0.71
N PHE A 18 8.16 14.70 -1.74
CA PHE A 18 6.70 14.82 -1.62
C PHE A 18 6.07 13.43 -1.51
N PRO A 19 5.36 13.10 -0.41
CA PRO A 19 4.78 11.77 -0.22
C PRO A 19 3.47 11.63 -1.00
N ARG A 20 3.52 11.03 -2.20
CA ARG A 20 2.32 10.81 -3.00
C ARG A 20 1.60 9.54 -2.55
N LEU A 21 0.29 9.63 -2.30
CA LEU A 21 -0.53 8.45 -2.02
C LEU A 21 -1.00 7.82 -3.32
N ASP A 22 -0.36 6.71 -3.71
CA ASP A 22 -0.71 5.95 -4.90
C ASP A 22 -1.54 4.72 -4.56
N LYS A 23 -2.54 4.44 -5.39
CA LYS A 23 -3.35 3.23 -5.31
C LYS A 23 -2.56 2.08 -5.94
N GLN A 24 -2.23 1.08 -5.13
CA GLN A 24 -1.59 -0.16 -5.57
C GLN A 24 -2.51 -1.34 -5.40
N ILE A 25 -2.47 -2.27 -6.36
CA ILE A 25 -3.17 -3.54 -6.24
C ILE A 25 -2.30 -4.47 -5.41
N GLN A 26 -2.80 -4.93 -4.27
CA GLN A 26 -2.13 -5.91 -3.42
C GLN A 26 -3.07 -7.07 -3.08
N PRO A 27 -2.55 -8.31 -2.95
CA PRO A 27 -3.35 -9.42 -2.44
C PRO A 27 -3.96 -9.07 -1.08
N GLN A 28 -5.25 -9.33 -0.89
CA GLN A 28 -5.91 -9.07 0.39
C GLN A 28 -5.31 -9.95 1.50
N PRO A 29 -5.42 -9.55 2.79
CA PRO A 29 -5.14 -10.46 3.88
C PRO A 29 -5.97 -11.74 3.73
N PHE A 30 -5.35 -12.90 3.94
CA PHE A 30 -6.04 -14.19 3.81
C PHE A 30 -6.73 -14.56 5.12
N THR A 31 -7.97 -15.05 5.02
CA THR A 31 -8.70 -15.68 6.12
C THR A 31 -9.34 -16.97 5.61
N LEU A 32 -9.34 -18.01 6.45
CA LEU A 32 -10.03 -19.27 6.14
C LEU A 32 -11.56 -19.11 6.14
N SER A 33 -12.06 -17.99 6.65
CA SER A 33 -13.49 -17.67 6.56
C SER A 33 -13.96 -17.52 5.12
N ASP A 34 -13.08 -17.11 4.21
CA ASP A 34 -13.39 -16.91 2.79
C ASP A 34 -13.32 -18.20 1.96
N VAL A 35 -12.85 -19.30 2.55
CA VAL A 35 -12.86 -20.62 1.91
C VAL A 35 -14.25 -21.23 2.08
N ALA A 36 -14.88 -21.59 0.95
CA ALA A 36 -16.20 -22.19 0.95
C ALA A 36 -16.16 -23.65 1.44
N ASP A 37 -17.20 -24.06 2.16
CA ASP A 37 -17.32 -25.44 2.64
C ASP A 37 -17.41 -26.44 1.48
N ASP A 38 -17.96 -26.03 0.33
CA ASP A 38 -18.03 -26.84 -0.88
C ASP A 38 -16.64 -27.16 -1.44
N ASP A 39 -15.69 -26.21 -1.39
CA ASP A 39 -14.31 -26.47 -1.80
C ASP A 39 -13.66 -27.55 -0.93
N ALA A 40 -13.87 -27.47 0.39
CA ALA A 40 -13.38 -28.46 1.33
C ALA A 40 -14.04 -29.83 1.09
N ARG A 41 -15.36 -29.85 0.87
CA ARG A 41 -16.11 -31.08 0.56
C ARG A 41 -15.62 -31.73 -0.73
N LEU A 42 -15.38 -30.95 -1.78
CA LEU A 42 -14.80 -31.43 -3.04
C LEU A 42 -13.40 -32.04 -2.82
N GLY A 43 -12.56 -31.39 -2.01
CA GLY A 43 -11.25 -31.92 -1.64
C GLY A 43 -11.30 -33.29 -0.94
N GLY A 44 -12.36 -33.54 -0.16
CA GLY A 44 -12.57 -34.81 0.54
C GLY A 44 -12.99 -35.97 -0.36
N LEU A 45 -13.56 -35.73 -1.55
CA LEU A 45 -14.15 -36.78 -2.39
C LEU A 45 -13.19 -37.92 -2.74
N ASN A 46 -11.91 -37.60 -2.93
CA ASN A 46 -10.88 -38.58 -3.30
C ASN A 46 -10.52 -39.54 -2.16
N TYR A 47 -11.00 -39.26 -0.94
CA TYR A 47 -10.71 -40.02 0.26
C TYR A 47 -11.93 -40.77 0.75
N ARG A 48 -12.84 -41.21 -0.13
CA ARG A 48 -14.00 -42.03 0.25
C ARG A 48 -13.66 -43.50 0.52
N SER A 49 -12.63 -44.00 -0.14
CA SER A 49 -12.15 -45.38 -0.01
C SER A 49 -10.75 -45.41 0.60
N GLU A 50 -10.38 -46.57 1.16
CA GLU A 50 -9.03 -46.80 1.63
C GLU A 50 -7.99 -46.70 0.52
N ILE A 51 -6.80 -46.21 0.88
CA ILE A 51 -5.65 -46.18 -0.02
C ILE A 51 -4.94 -47.53 0.11
N ALA A 52 -5.02 -48.33 -0.95
CA ALA A 52 -4.43 -49.66 -0.97
C ALA A 52 -2.90 -49.58 -0.77
N SER A 53 -2.39 -50.49 0.07
CA SER A 53 -0.97 -50.77 0.20
C SER A 53 -0.75 -52.20 -0.29
N PRO A 54 -0.38 -52.42 -1.57
CA PRO A 54 -0.20 -53.76 -2.09
C PRO A 54 1.03 -54.42 -1.44
N LEU A 55 0.91 -55.69 -1.09
CA LEU A 55 2.05 -56.55 -0.75
C LEU A 55 2.45 -57.37 -1.97
N ASP A 56 3.69 -57.24 -2.41
CA ASP A 56 4.27 -58.14 -3.39
C ASP A 56 4.57 -59.49 -2.74
N ARG A 57 3.84 -60.55 -3.12
CA ARG A 57 4.19 -61.92 -2.73
C ARG A 57 5.18 -62.52 -3.72
N VAL A 58 6.32 -62.95 -3.18
CA VAL A 58 7.29 -63.77 -3.89
C VAL A 58 7.20 -65.19 -3.34
N GLY A 59 6.66 -66.12 -4.14
CA GLY A 59 6.75 -67.54 -3.84
C GLY A 59 8.14 -68.06 -4.20
N LEU A 60 8.72 -68.94 -3.39
CA LEU A 60 9.97 -69.61 -3.73
C LEU A 60 9.65 -70.99 -4.32
N VAL A 61 10.13 -71.26 -5.53
CA VAL A 61 10.05 -72.60 -6.14
C VAL A 61 11.43 -73.23 -5.99
N ALA A 62 11.50 -74.37 -5.32
CA ALA A 62 12.71 -75.15 -5.18
C ALA A 62 12.65 -76.38 -6.08
N GLU A 63 13.58 -76.50 -7.03
CA GLU A 63 13.75 -77.69 -7.87
C GLU A 63 15.07 -78.38 -7.53
N ARG A 64 15.04 -79.70 -7.31
CA ARG A 64 16.25 -80.48 -7.03
C ARG A 64 16.82 -81.05 -8.32
N ARG A 65 18.08 -80.72 -8.64
CA ARG A 65 18.84 -81.27 -9.77
C ARG A 65 20.07 -82.00 -9.23
N GLY A 66 19.93 -83.31 -9.00
CA GLY A 66 20.98 -84.13 -8.37
C GLY A 66 21.17 -83.78 -6.88
N GLU A 67 22.39 -83.44 -6.48
CA GLU A 67 22.68 -82.99 -5.10
C GLU A 67 22.39 -81.49 -4.87
N VAL A 68 22.12 -80.71 -5.92
CA VAL A 68 21.89 -79.27 -5.85
C VAL A 68 20.39 -78.96 -5.80
N ILE A 69 20.00 -77.98 -4.97
CA ILE A 69 18.64 -77.42 -4.92
C ILE A 69 18.69 -76.00 -5.48
N ASP A 70 18.03 -75.76 -6.61
CA ASP A 70 17.85 -74.44 -7.19
C ASP A 70 16.56 -73.82 -6.66
N VAL A 71 16.68 -72.71 -5.93
CA VAL A 71 15.54 -71.94 -5.44
C VAL A 71 15.38 -70.70 -6.30
N THR A 72 14.28 -70.59 -7.04
CA THR A 72 13.96 -69.41 -7.85
C THR A 72 12.72 -68.69 -7.33
N PRO A 73 12.78 -67.36 -7.17
CA PRO A 73 11.62 -66.55 -6.82
C PRO A 73 10.65 -66.50 -8.00
N ARG A 74 9.38 -66.83 -7.74
CA ARG A 74 8.25 -66.68 -8.66
C ARG A 74 7.27 -65.69 -8.07
N LYS A 75 7.04 -64.57 -8.76
CA LYS A 75 6.03 -63.58 -8.38
C LYS A 75 4.64 -64.25 -8.45
N GLN A 76 3.90 -64.27 -7.34
CA GLN A 76 2.50 -64.69 -7.36
C GLN A 76 1.63 -63.54 -7.87
N ALA A 77 0.55 -63.85 -8.60
CA ALA A 77 -0.23 -62.89 -9.38
C ALA A 77 -1.35 -62.17 -8.58
N GLU A 78 -1.58 -62.54 -7.33
CA GLU A 78 -2.61 -61.91 -6.49
C GLU A 78 -1.97 -60.94 -5.51
N ASP A 79 -2.18 -59.64 -5.76
CA ASP A 79 -1.85 -58.58 -4.82
C ASP A 79 -2.80 -58.67 -3.61
N ILE A 80 -2.24 -58.69 -2.40
CA ILE A 80 -3.03 -58.72 -1.17
C ILE A 80 -2.75 -57.43 -0.40
N ALA A 81 -3.81 -56.79 0.10
CA ALA A 81 -3.70 -55.57 0.87
C ALA A 81 -2.95 -55.87 2.20
N ALA A 82 -1.93 -55.08 2.50
CA ALA A 82 -1.29 -55.11 3.82
C ALA A 82 -2.29 -54.75 4.92
N SER A 83 -2.14 -55.36 6.10
CA SER A 83 -2.79 -54.85 7.32
C SER A 83 -2.24 -53.45 7.60
N GLN A 84 -3.12 -52.46 7.73
CA GLN A 84 -2.75 -51.08 8.03
C GLN A 84 -3.17 -50.73 9.45
N GLU A 85 -2.39 -49.90 10.13
CA GLU A 85 -2.80 -49.30 11.40
C GLU A 85 -3.99 -48.37 11.15
N MET A 86 -5.06 -48.57 11.91
CA MET A 86 -6.29 -47.80 11.85
C MET A 86 -6.26 -46.73 12.94
N LEU A 87 -6.53 -45.48 12.55
CA LEU A 87 -6.54 -44.33 13.44
C LEU A 87 -7.96 -43.73 13.52
N PRO A 88 -8.39 -43.27 14.71
CA PRO A 88 -9.67 -42.57 14.86
C PRO A 88 -9.72 -41.29 14.02
N VAL A 89 -10.78 -41.11 13.24
CA VAL A 89 -10.96 -39.91 12.41
C VAL A 89 -11.15 -38.64 13.25
N ILE A 90 -11.64 -38.76 14.49
CA ILE A 90 -11.78 -37.60 15.38
C ILE A 90 -10.45 -36.87 15.64
N ASP A 91 -9.33 -37.61 15.67
CA ASP A 91 -7.99 -37.03 15.89
C ASP A 91 -7.51 -36.21 14.69
N LEU A 92 -8.03 -36.53 13.49
CA LEU A 92 -7.73 -35.82 12.25
C LEU A 92 -8.16 -34.36 12.31
N ILE A 93 -9.25 -34.05 13.03
CA ILE A 93 -9.71 -32.68 13.22
C ILE A 93 -8.65 -31.86 13.95
N THR A 94 -8.06 -32.43 15.00
CA THR A 94 -7.02 -31.76 15.79
C THR A 94 -5.73 -31.63 14.98
N GLU A 95 -5.31 -32.68 14.27
CA GLU A 95 -4.09 -32.66 13.45
C GLU A 95 -4.18 -31.65 12.31
N MET A 96 -5.24 -31.69 11.50
CA MET A 96 -5.46 -30.74 10.40
C MET A 96 -5.55 -29.31 10.92
N THR A 97 -6.21 -29.09 12.06
CA THR A 97 -6.25 -27.77 12.71
C THR A 97 -4.86 -27.30 13.08
N GLY A 98 -4.05 -28.14 13.73
CA GLY A 98 -2.69 -27.81 14.13
C GLY A 98 -1.80 -27.49 12.93
N ARG A 99 -1.84 -28.31 11.87
CA ARG A 99 -1.04 -28.11 10.66
C ARG A 99 -1.41 -26.84 9.89
N VAL A 100 -2.70 -26.53 9.74
CA VAL A 100 -3.10 -25.29 9.04
C VAL A 100 -2.74 -24.06 9.86
N LEU A 101 -3.02 -24.04 11.17
CA LEU A 101 -2.67 -22.89 12.01
C LEU A 101 -1.15 -22.72 12.17
N GLY A 102 -0.38 -23.82 12.18
CA GLY A 102 1.08 -23.82 12.22
C GLY A 102 1.76 -23.53 10.88
N SER A 103 1.01 -23.41 9.78
CA SER A 103 1.57 -23.21 8.43
C SER A 103 2.01 -21.77 8.15
N GLY A 104 1.62 -20.81 9.00
CA GLY A 104 1.85 -19.38 8.78
C GLY A 104 0.95 -18.72 7.72
N LEU A 105 -0.05 -19.45 7.18
CA LEU A 105 -0.99 -18.90 6.20
C LEU A 105 -1.97 -17.88 6.81
N VAL A 106 -2.26 -18.01 8.10
CA VAL A 106 -3.17 -17.14 8.87
C VAL A 106 -2.61 -16.91 10.27
N ILE A 107 -3.04 -15.83 10.91
CA ILE A 107 -2.75 -15.58 12.34
C ILE A 107 -3.66 -16.52 13.16
N PRO A 108 -3.13 -17.28 14.15
CA PRO A 108 -3.88 -18.34 14.84
C PRO A 108 -4.85 -17.80 15.90
N GLU A 109 -5.85 -17.04 15.47
CA GLU A 109 -6.91 -16.49 16.31
C GLU A 109 -8.10 -17.45 16.44
N THR A 110 -8.99 -17.20 17.41
CA THR A 110 -10.20 -18.01 17.64
C THR A 110 -11.07 -18.13 16.39
N LYS A 111 -11.18 -17.04 15.60
CA LYS A 111 -11.94 -17.04 14.34
C LYS A 111 -11.36 -18.04 13.33
N GLU A 112 -10.04 -18.01 13.12
CA GLU A 112 -9.37 -18.91 12.18
C GLU A 112 -9.41 -20.36 12.67
N LYS A 113 -9.25 -20.60 13.97
CA LYS A 113 -9.42 -21.94 14.56
C LYS A 113 -10.82 -22.52 14.31
N ASN A 114 -11.86 -21.69 14.42
CA ASN A 114 -13.24 -22.11 14.14
C ASN A 114 -13.45 -22.37 12.64
N ALA A 115 -12.86 -21.53 11.77
CA ALA A 115 -12.91 -21.73 10.33
C ALA A 115 -12.22 -23.03 9.90
N VAL A 116 -11.03 -23.36 10.43
CA VAL A 116 -10.38 -24.65 10.13
C VAL A 116 -11.30 -25.81 10.52
N ARG A 117 -11.86 -25.81 11.73
CA ARG A 117 -12.74 -26.88 12.20
C ARG A 117 -13.98 -27.06 11.31
N ARG A 118 -14.58 -25.96 10.86
CA ARG A 118 -15.70 -25.97 9.91
C ARG A 118 -15.29 -26.64 8.60
N LEU A 119 -14.16 -26.21 8.02
CA LEU A 119 -13.63 -26.73 6.77
C LEU A 119 -13.23 -28.21 6.88
N THR A 120 -12.61 -28.61 7.99
CA THR A 120 -12.26 -30.02 8.22
C THR A 120 -13.50 -30.90 8.28
N ARG A 121 -14.57 -30.46 8.97
CA ARG A 121 -15.84 -31.20 8.96
C ARG A 121 -16.44 -31.31 7.57
N ALA A 122 -16.41 -30.23 6.78
CA ALA A 122 -16.88 -30.26 5.40
C ALA A 122 -16.05 -31.21 4.52
N PHE A 123 -14.73 -31.23 4.70
CA PHE A 123 -13.81 -32.17 4.04
C PHE A 123 -14.13 -33.62 4.39
N LEU A 124 -14.28 -33.93 5.68
CA LEU A 124 -14.64 -35.27 6.16
C LEU A 124 -16.00 -35.73 5.63
N ALA A 125 -16.99 -34.84 5.59
CA ALA A 125 -18.28 -35.14 4.97
C ALA A 125 -18.13 -35.45 3.47
N GLY A 126 -17.25 -34.75 2.75
CA GLY A 126 -16.93 -35.05 1.35
C GLY A 126 -16.30 -36.43 1.16
N ALA A 127 -15.45 -36.81 2.12
CA ALA A 127 -14.83 -38.12 2.22
C ALA A 127 -15.79 -39.24 2.70
N GLY A 128 -17.08 -38.94 2.90
CA GLY A 128 -18.10 -39.91 3.29
C GLY A 128 -18.04 -40.33 4.76
N VAL A 129 -17.48 -39.49 5.63
CA VAL A 129 -17.52 -39.71 7.09
C VAL A 129 -18.80 -39.10 7.64
N ASP A 130 -19.74 -39.97 8.00
CA ASP A 130 -21.02 -39.57 8.59
C ASP A 130 -20.88 -39.24 10.09
N ASP A 131 -20.01 -39.98 10.80
CA ASP A 131 -19.71 -39.77 12.22
C ASP A 131 -18.19 -39.89 12.48
N PRO A 132 -17.49 -38.77 12.72
CA PRO A 132 -16.05 -38.78 13.03
C PRO A 132 -15.67 -39.49 14.33
N GLU A 133 -16.60 -39.68 15.28
CA GLU A 133 -16.31 -40.34 16.57
C GLU A 133 -16.16 -41.86 16.43
N THR A 134 -16.78 -42.44 15.40
CA THR A 134 -16.79 -43.90 15.17
C THR A 134 -16.03 -44.33 13.93
N ALA A 135 -15.71 -43.40 13.03
CA ALA A 135 -14.94 -43.69 11.82
C ALA A 135 -13.45 -43.91 12.12
N GLU A 136 -12.87 -44.92 11.47
CA GLU A 136 -11.44 -45.23 11.52
C GLU A 136 -10.87 -45.27 10.09
N TRP A 137 -9.71 -44.64 9.89
CA TRP A 137 -9.00 -44.62 8.60
C TRP A 137 -7.60 -45.19 8.76
N SER A 138 -7.04 -45.77 7.70
CA SER A 138 -5.63 -46.13 7.72
C SER A 138 -4.73 -44.89 7.92
N GLN A 139 -3.60 -45.08 8.59
CA GLN A 139 -2.59 -44.01 8.76
C GLN A 139 -2.20 -43.36 7.42
N ARG A 140 -2.14 -44.14 6.33
CA ARG A 140 -1.82 -43.63 5.00
C ARG A 140 -2.91 -42.71 4.45
N ARG A 141 -4.18 -43.07 4.63
CA ARG A 141 -5.33 -42.24 4.24
C ARG A 141 -5.37 -40.95 5.06
N VAL A 142 -5.12 -41.04 6.37
CA VAL A 142 -4.99 -39.87 7.27
C VAL A 142 -3.93 -38.90 6.76
N GLN A 143 -2.70 -39.38 6.53
CA GLN A 143 -1.60 -38.53 6.07
C GLN A 143 -1.93 -37.86 4.74
N ALA A 144 -2.42 -38.63 3.77
CA ALA A 144 -2.76 -38.12 2.45
C ALA A 144 -3.91 -37.10 2.48
N ALA A 145 -4.92 -37.32 3.32
CA ALA A 145 -6.03 -36.38 3.51
C ALA A 145 -5.56 -35.08 4.16
N THR A 146 -4.74 -35.16 5.21
CA THR A 146 -4.14 -34.01 5.89
C THR A 146 -3.30 -33.15 4.95
N ASP A 147 -2.48 -33.78 4.11
CA ASP A 147 -1.66 -33.07 3.13
C ASP A 147 -2.51 -32.38 2.06
N ALA A 148 -3.59 -33.03 1.59
CA ALA A 148 -4.51 -32.41 0.65
C ALA A 148 -5.30 -31.26 1.25
N PHE A 149 -5.73 -31.36 2.52
CA PHE A 149 -6.40 -30.26 3.20
C PHE A 149 -5.49 -29.04 3.38
N LEU A 150 -4.22 -29.26 3.76
CA LEU A 150 -3.24 -28.18 3.81
C LEU A 150 -2.96 -27.59 2.42
N HIS A 151 -2.91 -28.44 1.38
CA HIS A 151 -2.74 -27.98 0.00
C HIS A 151 -3.91 -27.10 -0.45
N LEU A 152 -5.16 -27.46 -0.13
CA LEU A 152 -6.34 -26.63 -0.39
C LEU A 152 -6.19 -25.24 0.25
N ALA A 153 -5.80 -25.18 1.53
CA ALA A 153 -5.60 -23.90 2.22
C ALA A 153 -4.50 -23.05 1.55
N ARG A 154 -3.40 -23.67 1.11
CA ARG A 154 -2.31 -22.98 0.38
C ARG A 154 -2.77 -22.45 -0.98
N GLU A 155 -3.53 -23.23 -1.73
CA GLU A 155 -4.05 -22.81 -3.04
C GLU A 155 -5.06 -21.66 -2.89
N LYS A 156 -5.94 -21.71 -1.88
CA LYS A 156 -6.87 -20.60 -1.60
C LYS A 156 -6.14 -19.34 -1.15
N HIS A 157 -5.10 -19.48 -0.32
CA HIS A 157 -4.23 -18.36 0.03
C HIS A 157 -3.55 -17.77 -1.20
N LYS A 158 -3.00 -18.60 -2.08
CA LYS A 158 -2.31 -18.16 -3.31
C LYS A 158 -3.25 -17.43 -4.27
N ASN A 159 -4.49 -17.92 -4.41
CA ASN A 159 -5.48 -17.40 -5.35
C ASN A 159 -6.46 -16.40 -4.71
N ARG A 160 -6.12 -15.88 -3.53
CA ARG A 160 -6.96 -14.89 -2.82
C ARG A 160 -7.14 -13.61 -3.65
N PRO A 161 -8.29 -12.92 -3.54
CA PRO A 161 -8.55 -11.71 -4.31
C PRO A 161 -7.53 -10.62 -3.99
N SER A 162 -7.31 -9.74 -4.97
CA SER A 162 -6.53 -8.51 -4.76
C SER A 162 -7.45 -7.35 -4.41
N GLY A 163 -6.99 -6.49 -3.52
CA GLY A 163 -7.61 -5.22 -3.15
C GLY A 163 -6.75 -4.03 -3.57
N ILE A 164 -7.33 -2.84 -3.49
CA ILE A 164 -6.59 -1.58 -3.67
C ILE A 164 -6.15 -1.10 -2.29
N VAL A 165 -4.86 -0.84 -2.13
CA VAL A 165 -4.25 -0.26 -0.95
C VAL A 165 -3.61 1.08 -1.34
N GLU A 166 -3.77 2.11 -0.52
CA GLU A 166 -3.01 3.36 -0.69
C GLU A 166 -1.61 3.16 -0.10
N LYS A 167 -0.57 3.45 -0.89
CA LYS A 167 0.83 3.40 -0.48
C LYS A 167 1.47 4.76 -0.66
N ILE A 168 2.33 5.15 0.26
CA ILE A 168 3.16 6.35 0.12
C ILE A 168 4.32 6.06 -0.85
N GLU A 169 4.42 6.89 -1.88
CA GLU A 169 5.52 6.92 -2.82
C GLU A 169 6.20 8.29 -2.76
N PRO A 170 7.42 8.40 -2.19
CA PRO A 170 8.15 9.66 -2.15
C PRO A 170 8.59 10.10 -3.54
N ILE A 171 8.13 11.28 -3.98
CA ILE A 171 8.50 11.89 -5.26
C ILE A 171 9.40 13.08 -5.00
N GLY A 172 10.62 13.05 -5.53
CA GLY A 172 11.52 14.19 -5.45
C GLY A 172 11.05 15.35 -6.34
N TYR A 173 10.75 16.48 -5.72
CA TYR A 173 10.13 17.67 -6.33
C TYR A 173 10.90 18.97 -5.98
N PRO A 174 10.92 19.99 -6.86
CA PRO A 174 10.54 19.94 -8.29
C PRO A 174 11.42 18.95 -9.07
N PRO A 175 11.00 18.54 -10.29
CA PRO A 175 11.85 17.70 -11.16
C PRO A 175 13.16 18.41 -11.46
N SER A 176 14.23 17.63 -11.67
CA SER A 176 15.57 18.16 -11.95
C SER A 176 15.68 18.84 -13.32
N THR A 177 14.74 18.56 -14.23
CA THR A 177 14.69 19.15 -15.56
C THR A 177 13.31 19.75 -15.82
N LEU A 178 13.31 21.05 -16.14
CA LEU A 178 12.13 21.78 -16.59
C LEU A 178 12.46 22.53 -17.88
N PRO A 179 11.51 22.66 -18.82
CA PRO A 179 11.70 23.51 -19.99
C PRO A 179 12.01 24.94 -19.57
N SER A 180 12.98 25.56 -20.23
CA SER A 180 13.20 27.00 -20.06
C SER A 180 11.98 27.78 -20.53
N ILE A 181 11.81 28.97 -19.97
CA ILE A 181 10.72 29.88 -20.33
C ILE A 181 11.27 31.15 -20.95
N THR A 182 10.47 31.78 -21.80
CA THR A 182 10.75 33.09 -22.38
C THR A 182 9.87 34.15 -21.75
N GLU A 183 10.33 35.40 -21.74
CA GLU A 183 9.56 36.56 -21.29
C GLU A 183 9.11 36.51 -19.81
N THR A 184 10.06 36.65 -18.90
CA THR A 184 9.79 36.86 -17.49
C THR A 184 9.57 38.35 -17.17
N LEU A 185 8.89 38.63 -16.05
CA LEU A 185 8.85 39.94 -15.43
C LEU A 185 9.59 39.92 -14.09
N ASP A 186 10.17 41.04 -13.68
CA ASP A 186 10.69 41.17 -12.32
C ASP A 186 9.52 41.36 -11.35
N ARG A 187 9.44 40.56 -10.28
CA ARG A 187 8.41 40.69 -9.22
C ARG A 187 8.31 42.12 -8.67
N TYR A 188 9.41 42.88 -8.61
CA TYR A 188 9.42 44.23 -8.07
C TYR A 188 8.67 45.23 -8.96
N THR A 189 8.31 44.86 -10.20
CA THR A 189 7.41 45.65 -11.06
C THR A 189 5.94 45.58 -10.63
N VAL A 190 5.56 44.56 -9.86
CA VAL A 190 4.20 44.42 -9.33
C VAL A 190 4.07 45.27 -8.08
N LYS A 191 3.30 46.36 -8.15
CA LYS A 191 3.05 47.28 -7.02
C LYS A 191 1.64 47.13 -6.45
N ASN A 192 0.70 46.70 -7.30
CA ASN A 192 -0.69 46.47 -6.97
C ASN A 192 -1.31 45.57 -8.06
N ALA A 193 -2.60 45.26 -7.92
CA ALA A 193 -3.33 44.42 -8.88
C ALA A 193 -3.27 44.94 -10.33
N ALA A 194 -3.14 46.25 -10.56
CA ALA A 194 -3.14 46.84 -11.90
C ALA A 194 -1.82 46.62 -12.67
N THR A 195 -0.71 46.34 -11.97
CA THR A 195 0.58 46.01 -12.61
C THR A 195 0.91 44.52 -12.56
N PHE A 196 0.01 43.70 -12.01
CA PHE A 196 0.07 42.25 -12.08
C PHE A 196 -0.51 41.75 -13.42
N VAL A 197 0.14 40.73 -14.00
CA VAL A 197 -0.26 40.10 -15.26
C VAL A 197 -0.46 38.60 -15.00
N PRO A 198 -1.72 38.11 -14.99
CA PRO A 198 -2.02 36.71 -14.78
C PRO A 198 -1.28 35.79 -15.76
N GLY A 199 -0.78 34.66 -15.26
CA GLY A 199 -0.07 33.65 -16.03
C GLY A 199 1.35 34.04 -16.47
N LYS A 200 1.79 35.29 -16.21
CA LYS A 200 3.16 35.71 -16.55
C LYS A 200 4.14 35.19 -15.49
N PRO A 201 5.26 34.56 -15.89
CA PRO A 201 6.28 34.15 -14.93
C PRO A 201 7.06 35.34 -14.37
N TYR A 202 7.21 35.38 -13.05
CA TYR A 202 7.96 36.38 -12.32
C TYR A 202 9.27 35.84 -11.78
N THR A 203 10.37 36.58 -11.96
CA THR A 203 11.70 36.32 -11.37
C THR A 203 11.96 37.25 -10.18
N GLY A 204 13.10 37.08 -9.50
CA GLY A 204 13.51 37.91 -8.35
C GLY A 204 13.09 37.35 -6.99
N TRP A 205 12.58 36.11 -6.95
CA TRP A 205 12.28 35.39 -5.72
C TRP A 205 13.57 34.92 -5.03
N THR A 206 13.71 35.21 -3.74
CA THR A 206 14.93 34.91 -2.99
C THR A 206 14.89 33.52 -2.37
N LYS A 207 13.70 33.01 -2.07
CA LYS A 207 13.43 31.72 -1.40
C LYS A 207 12.65 30.73 -2.28
N SER A 208 12.32 31.10 -3.51
CA SER A 208 11.74 30.13 -4.45
C SER A 208 12.79 29.11 -4.88
N ILE A 209 12.46 27.82 -4.83
CA ILE A 209 13.31 26.74 -5.36
C ILE A 209 13.47 26.88 -6.87
N LEU A 210 12.40 27.30 -7.56
CA LEU A 210 12.43 27.58 -8.99
C LEU A 210 12.75 29.06 -9.25
N PRO A 211 13.54 29.39 -10.29
CA PRO A 211 14.00 30.75 -10.53
C PRO A 211 12.89 31.72 -10.97
N ALA A 212 11.78 31.19 -11.48
CA ALA A 212 10.58 31.94 -11.79
C ALA A 212 9.32 31.18 -11.37
N ALA A 213 8.24 31.91 -11.11
CA ALA A 213 6.92 31.35 -10.83
C ALA A 213 5.82 32.18 -11.49
N ALA A 214 4.83 31.51 -12.06
CA ALA A 214 3.63 32.13 -12.63
C ALA A 214 2.44 31.94 -11.68
N PHE A 215 1.52 32.91 -11.72
CA PHE A 215 0.38 32.97 -10.82
C PHE A 215 -0.86 33.42 -11.60
N ASP A 216 -2.03 32.91 -11.25
CA ASP A 216 -3.28 33.27 -11.91
C ASP A 216 -4.05 34.36 -11.15
N ALA A 217 -3.75 34.54 -9.86
CA ALA A 217 -4.45 35.47 -8.99
C ALA A 217 -3.49 36.37 -8.19
N TYR A 218 -3.72 37.68 -8.25
CA TYR A 218 -2.92 38.66 -7.51
C TYR A 218 -3.18 38.57 -5.99
N SER A 219 -4.44 38.64 -5.59
CA SER A 219 -4.89 38.75 -4.19
C SER A 219 -4.61 37.51 -3.34
N THR A 220 -4.44 36.34 -3.97
CA THR A 220 -4.11 35.07 -3.31
C THR A 220 -2.71 34.59 -3.67
N GLU A 221 -2.51 33.98 -4.84
CA GLU A 221 -1.30 33.24 -5.18
C GLU A 221 -0.05 34.15 -5.18
N TYR A 222 -0.10 35.27 -5.88
CA TYR A 222 1.04 36.19 -5.93
C TYR A 222 1.37 36.77 -4.55
N ARG A 223 0.34 37.21 -3.80
CA ARG A 223 0.49 37.76 -2.46
C ARG A 223 0.97 36.73 -1.44
N LEU A 224 0.57 35.46 -1.58
CA LEU A 224 1.09 34.35 -0.79
C LEU A 224 2.57 34.11 -1.10
N ALA A 225 2.96 34.07 -2.38
CA ALA A 225 4.37 33.93 -2.76
C ALA A 225 5.22 35.08 -2.20
N ASP A 226 4.74 36.33 -2.29
CA ASP A 226 5.38 37.52 -1.73
C ASP A 226 5.56 37.44 -0.20
N LEU A 227 4.54 36.95 0.50
CA LEU A 227 4.58 36.72 1.94
C LEU A 227 5.56 35.60 2.30
N LEU A 228 5.51 34.45 1.62
CA LEU A 228 6.40 33.31 1.86
C LEU A 228 7.88 33.67 1.60
N ASP A 229 8.14 34.43 0.54
CA ASP A 229 9.51 34.85 0.19
C ASP A 229 10.09 35.83 1.22
N SER A 230 9.23 36.61 1.89
CA SER A 230 9.63 37.62 2.88
C SER A 230 9.63 37.09 4.32
N ALA A 231 8.93 35.98 4.59
CA ALA A 231 8.75 35.44 5.93
C ALA A 231 10.05 34.84 6.50
N PRO A 232 10.56 35.28 7.66
CA PRO A 232 11.80 34.75 8.24
C PRO A 232 11.70 33.25 8.61
N GLU A 233 10.51 32.75 8.89
CA GLU A 233 10.25 31.36 9.27
C GLU A 233 10.21 30.39 8.08
N ILE A 234 10.12 30.91 6.84
CA ILE A 234 10.14 30.12 5.61
C ILE A 234 11.55 30.18 5.02
N THR A 235 12.09 29.01 4.66
CA THR A 235 13.44 28.90 4.10
C THR A 235 13.38 28.73 2.60
N TRP A 236 12.49 27.86 2.15
CA TRP A 236 12.24 27.61 0.74
C TRP A 236 10.75 27.49 0.48
N TRP A 237 10.32 27.91 -0.70
CA TRP A 237 8.99 27.60 -1.22
C TRP A 237 9.08 27.23 -2.70
N VAL A 238 8.08 26.52 -3.18
CA VAL A 238 7.97 26.19 -4.60
C VAL A 238 6.52 26.25 -5.05
N ARG A 239 6.28 26.91 -6.19
CA ARG A 239 4.99 26.80 -6.89
C ARG A 239 4.87 25.37 -7.44
N VAL A 240 3.81 24.67 -7.08
CA VAL A 240 3.59 23.33 -7.62
C VAL A 240 3.10 23.45 -9.06
N LEU A 241 3.77 22.75 -9.95
CA LEU A 241 3.54 22.78 -11.38
C LEU A 241 2.66 21.58 -11.77
N PRO A 242 1.71 21.77 -12.69
CA PRO A 242 0.90 20.67 -13.19
C PRO A 242 1.78 19.64 -13.91
N ASN A 243 1.38 18.36 -13.82
CA ASN A 243 1.99 17.21 -14.51
C ASN A 243 3.35 16.71 -13.98
N TYR A 244 3.88 17.26 -12.88
CA TYR A 244 5.20 16.87 -12.35
C TYR A 244 5.14 16.07 -11.04
N GLY A 245 4.06 15.31 -10.84
CA GLY A 245 4.01 14.25 -9.82
C GLY A 245 3.64 14.68 -8.39
N ALA A 246 3.70 15.97 -8.06
CA ALA A 246 3.22 16.49 -6.77
C ALA A 246 1.72 16.81 -6.84
N TYR A 247 0.89 15.80 -6.59
CA TYR A 247 -0.58 15.93 -6.58
C TYR A 247 -1.20 14.98 -5.56
N LEU A 248 -2.43 15.27 -5.16
CA LEU A 248 -3.26 14.42 -4.33
C LEU A 248 -4.33 13.74 -5.19
N ASN A 249 -4.56 12.45 -4.95
CA ASN A 249 -5.66 11.73 -5.57
C ASN A 249 -6.98 12.10 -4.87
N TYR A 250 -7.95 12.60 -5.62
CA TYR A 250 -9.31 12.90 -5.14
C TYR A 250 -10.37 12.41 -6.13
N GLY A 251 -11.56 12.11 -5.62
CA GLY A 251 -12.63 11.54 -6.43
C GLY A 251 -12.25 10.21 -7.10
N ALA A 252 -12.99 9.84 -8.15
CA ALA A 252 -12.79 8.54 -8.81
C ALA A 252 -11.50 8.47 -9.63
N ASN A 253 -11.02 9.58 -10.20
CA ASN A 253 -9.83 9.67 -11.07
C ASN A 253 -9.31 11.12 -11.21
N GLN A 254 -9.52 11.97 -10.21
CA GLN A 254 -9.12 13.37 -10.31
C GLN A 254 -7.84 13.64 -9.51
N ARG A 255 -7.08 14.65 -9.95
CA ARG A 255 -5.83 15.08 -9.32
C ARG A 255 -5.99 16.49 -8.81
N TYR A 256 -5.72 16.68 -7.53
CA TYR A 256 -5.66 17.98 -6.89
C TYR A 256 -4.19 18.40 -6.84
N ILE A 257 -3.88 19.51 -7.51
CA ILE A 257 -2.55 20.11 -7.50
C ILE A 257 -2.64 21.30 -6.53
N PRO A 258 -1.97 21.23 -5.37
CA PRO A 258 -1.94 22.32 -4.40
C PRO A 258 -1.17 23.51 -4.94
N ASP A 259 -1.35 24.71 -4.41
CA ASP A 259 -0.67 25.87 -4.98
C ASP A 259 0.83 25.89 -4.69
N PHE A 260 1.19 25.69 -3.42
CA PHE A 260 2.58 25.77 -2.97
C PHE A 260 2.95 24.60 -2.07
N ILE A 261 4.24 24.28 -2.09
CA ILE A 261 4.91 23.59 -1.00
C ILE A 261 5.89 24.58 -0.37
N ALA A 262 5.81 24.77 0.95
CA ALA A 262 6.74 25.60 1.70
C ALA A 262 7.48 24.77 2.76
N VAL A 263 8.76 25.05 2.92
CA VAL A 263 9.67 24.34 3.82
C VAL A 263 10.22 25.35 4.82
N ALA A 264 9.90 25.15 6.09
CA ALA A 264 10.55 25.82 7.21
C ALA A 264 11.75 24.96 7.61
N ILE A 265 12.98 25.43 7.35
CA ILE A 265 14.22 24.76 7.78
C ILE A 265 15.20 25.80 8.34
N ALA A 266 15.60 25.63 9.59
CA ALA A 266 16.75 26.33 10.16
C ALA A 266 18.07 26.01 9.41
N ILE A 267 18.92 27.03 9.33
CA ILE A 267 20.20 27.05 8.59
C ILE A 267 21.22 25.99 9.06
N ALA A 268 21.92 25.43 8.06
CA ALA A 268 23.29 24.88 8.04
C ALA A 268 23.57 23.38 8.27
N ILE A 269 24.10 22.76 7.20
CA ILE A 269 25.28 21.88 7.13
C ILE A 269 25.35 20.73 8.16
N ALA A 270 25.16 19.50 7.66
CA ALA A 270 25.55 18.23 8.28
C ALA A 270 25.02 17.97 9.71
N ILE A 271 23.97 17.16 9.81
CA ILE A 271 23.43 16.55 11.05
C ILE A 271 22.89 17.59 12.05
N ALA A 272 21.64 18.02 11.87
CA ALA A 272 20.62 18.19 12.91
C ALA A 272 19.39 18.89 12.29
N ILE A 273 18.23 18.49 12.82
CA ILE A 273 16.86 18.79 12.41
C ILE A 273 16.54 20.28 12.59
N ASP A 274 15.43 20.74 11.98
CA ASP A 274 14.84 22.08 12.03
C ASP A 274 14.76 22.72 13.44
N ILE A 275 14.19 23.92 13.54
CA ILE A 275 13.50 24.27 14.77
C ILE A 275 12.33 23.30 15.06
N ASP A 276 11.66 22.65 14.07
CA ASP A 276 10.74 21.48 14.19
C ASP A 276 10.59 20.45 12.99
N GLY A 277 10.65 20.81 11.70
CA GLY A 277 10.84 19.94 10.52
C GLY A 277 9.78 20.13 9.44
N ILE A 278 8.95 21.17 9.58
CA ILE A 278 7.57 21.14 9.09
C ILE A 278 7.49 21.56 7.62
N HIS A 279 6.83 20.70 6.84
CA HIS A 279 6.52 20.91 5.43
C HIS A 279 5.05 21.32 5.29
N TRP A 280 4.80 22.38 4.53
CA TRP A 280 3.45 22.94 4.36
C TRP A 280 2.95 22.73 2.95
N LEU A 281 1.77 22.15 2.83
CA LEU A 281 0.94 22.19 1.65
C LEU A 281 0.02 23.40 1.74
N ILE A 282 0.08 24.32 0.79
CA ILE A 282 -0.66 25.59 0.86
C ILE A 282 -1.53 25.78 -0.37
N GLU A 283 -2.78 26.17 -0.15
CA GLU A 283 -3.76 26.51 -1.20
C GLU A 283 -4.33 27.91 -0.95
N GLY A 284 -4.34 28.74 -2.00
CA GLY A 284 -4.93 30.08 -1.99
C GLY A 284 -6.28 30.09 -2.71
N LYS A 285 -7.33 30.69 -2.12
CA LYS A 285 -8.64 30.80 -2.78
C LYS A 285 -9.31 32.15 -2.66
N ALA A 286 -10.03 32.54 -3.72
CA ALA A 286 -10.94 33.67 -3.67
C ALA A 286 -12.05 33.41 -2.64
N ASP A 287 -12.43 34.43 -1.87
CA ASP A 287 -13.43 34.30 -0.79
C ASP A 287 -14.75 33.72 -1.33
N VAL A 288 -15.16 34.20 -2.50
CA VAL A 288 -16.42 33.79 -3.17
C VAL A 288 -16.45 32.33 -3.61
N ARG A 289 -15.29 31.66 -3.71
CA ARG A 289 -15.18 30.23 -4.07
C ARG A 289 -14.85 29.34 -2.88
N ALA A 290 -14.57 29.91 -1.70
CA ALA A 290 -14.08 29.16 -0.56
C ALA A 290 -15.10 28.12 -0.03
N SER A 291 -16.40 28.37 -0.25
CA SER A 291 -17.50 27.48 0.13
C SER A 291 -17.97 26.55 -0.99
N ASP A 292 -17.33 26.60 -2.18
CA ASP A 292 -17.70 25.73 -3.28
C ASP A 292 -17.45 24.26 -2.90
N ARG A 293 -18.40 23.37 -3.25
CA ARG A 293 -18.32 21.94 -2.91
C ARG A 293 -17.02 21.29 -3.38
N ASP A 294 -16.54 21.65 -4.57
CA ASP A 294 -15.27 21.13 -5.11
C ASP A 294 -14.06 21.63 -4.32
N VAL A 295 -14.07 22.89 -3.87
CA VAL A 295 -13.01 23.48 -3.05
C VAL A 295 -12.96 22.81 -1.67
N LEU A 296 -14.12 22.60 -1.05
CA LEU A 296 -14.22 21.90 0.23
C LEU A 296 -13.75 20.44 0.13
N ALA A 297 -14.09 19.74 -0.96
CA ALA A 297 -13.64 18.36 -1.19
C ALA A 297 -12.11 18.27 -1.35
N LYS A 298 -11.48 19.24 -2.03
CA LYS A 298 -10.02 19.34 -2.16
C LYS A 298 -9.35 19.63 -0.82
N LYS A 299 -9.93 20.54 -0.03
CA LYS A 299 -9.49 20.82 1.35
C LYS A 299 -9.54 19.56 2.23
N GLU A 300 -10.67 18.86 2.26
CA GLU A 300 -10.82 17.60 3.01
C GLU A 300 -9.81 16.55 2.53
N THR A 301 -9.54 16.48 1.22
CA THR A 301 -8.54 15.57 0.65
C THR A 301 -7.13 15.89 1.18
N ALA A 302 -6.74 17.16 1.24
CA ALA A 302 -5.44 17.54 1.80
C ALA A 302 -5.33 17.24 3.30
N GLU A 303 -6.37 17.53 4.07
CA GLU A 303 -6.41 17.21 5.51
C GLU A 303 -6.35 15.70 5.76
N ARG A 304 -7.02 14.89 4.92
CA ARG A 304 -6.91 13.42 4.94
C ARG A 304 -5.49 12.96 4.60
N TRP A 305 -4.89 13.54 3.58
CA TRP A 305 -3.53 13.22 3.15
C TRP A 305 -2.50 13.53 4.23
N VAL A 306 -2.57 14.69 4.86
CA VAL A 306 -1.68 15.07 5.98
C VAL A 306 -1.74 14.01 7.09
N ARG A 307 -2.95 13.61 7.51
CA ARG A 307 -3.11 12.57 8.54
C ARG A 307 -2.47 11.26 8.10
N HIS A 308 -2.76 10.77 6.89
CA HIS A 308 -2.21 9.50 6.41
C HIS A 308 -0.69 9.52 6.31
N VAL A 309 -0.10 10.62 5.83
CA VAL A 309 1.34 10.79 5.73
C VAL A 309 1.99 10.78 7.12
N ASN A 310 1.48 11.59 8.05
CA ASN A 310 2.06 11.72 9.38
C ASN A 310 1.85 10.44 10.23
N ASP A 311 0.71 9.75 10.06
CA ASP A 311 0.39 8.52 10.81
C ASP A 311 1.11 7.27 10.26
N SER A 312 1.71 7.35 9.07
CA SER A 312 2.32 6.20 8.40
C SER A 312 3.59 5.68 9.07
N GLY A 313 4.36 6.56 9.72
CA GLY A 313 5.73 6.28 10.15
C GLY A 313 6.74 6.06 8.99
N GLU A 314 6.33 6.27 7.74
CA GLU A 314 7.17 6.11 6.53
C GLU A 314 7.84 7.42 6.08
N VAL A 315 7.44 8.56 6.65
CA VAL A 315 7.89 9.90 6.26
C VAL A 315 8.49 10.61 7.46
N ASP A 316 9.75 11.04 7.34
CA ASP A 316 10.48 11.70 8.43
C ASP A 316 9.98 13.13 8.72
N ALA A 317 9.53 13.84 7.68
CA ALA A 317 9.06 15.22 7.80
C ALA A 317 7.60 15.27 8.25
N GLU A 318 7.29 16.14 9.22
CA GLU A 318 5.91 16.46 9.56
C GLU A 318 5.29 17.32 8.45
N TRP A 319 4.14 16.89 7.93
CA TRP A 319 3.38 17.67 6.95
C TRP A 319 2.19 18.37 7.59
N ARG A 320 1.90 19.59 7.13
CA ARG A 320 0.71 20.35 7.50
C ARG A 320 0.03 20.92 6.26
N TYR A 321 -1.24 21.25 6.40
CA TYR A 321 -2.04 21.87 5.34
C TYR A 321 -2.54 23.23 5.79
N LEU A 322 -2.41 24.23 4.92
CA LEU A 322 -2.92 25.59 5.12
C LEU A 322 -3.79 26.00 3.94
N PHE A 323 -5.03 26.36 4.23
CA PHE A 323 -5.97 26.90 3.27
C PHE A 323 -6.20 28.39 3.57
N ALA A 324 -5.79 29.27 2.66
CA ALA A 324 -5.87 30.71 2.83
C ALA A 324 -6.82 31.34 1.81
N THR A 325 -7.81 32.08 2.30
CA THR A 325 -8.67 32.91 1.46
C THR A 325 -8.07 34.30 1.23
N GLU A 326 -8.62 35.10 0.30
CA GLU A 326 -8.20 36.49 0.08
C GLU A 326 -8.28 37.32 1.36
N THR A 327 -9.37 37.14 2.11
CA THR A 327 -9.54 37.78 3.42
C THR A 327 -8.46 37.34 4.41
N ASN A 328 -8.08 36.05 4.42
CA ASN A 328 -6.97 35.58 5.27
C ASN A 328 -5.65 36.25 4.90
N VAL A 329 -5.30 36.28 3.61
CA VAL A 329 -4.05 36.90 3.12
C VAL A 329 -4.01 38.39 3.45
N LYS A 330 -5.15 39.08 3.37
CA LYS A 330 -5.27 40.49 3.77
C LYS A 330 -5.07 40.68 5.28
N HIS A 331 -5.68 39.83 6.10
CA HIS A 331 -5.61 39.94 7.57
C HIS A 331 -4.32 39.39 8.19
N ALA A 332 -3.50 38.65 7.43
CA ALA A 332 -2.19 38.17 7.85
C ALA A 332 -1.16 39.27 8.17
N ALA A 333 -1.49 40.54 7.88
CA ALA A 333 -0.64 41.72 8.08
C ALA A 333 0.76 41.59 7.45
N GLY A 334 0.86 40.82 6.36
CA GLY A 334 2.12 40.58 5.64
C GLY A 334 3.10 39.62 6.34
N SER A 335 2.65 38.83 7.31
CA SER A 335 3.50 37.90 8.07
C SER A 335 3.00 36.47 8.01
N TRP A 336 3.92 35.51 8.06
CA TRP A 336 3.61 34.07 8.13
C TRP A 336 2.89 33.71 9.43
N THR A 337 3.40 34.19 10.57
CA THR A 337 2.76 34.01 11.87
C THR A 337 1.32 34.57 11.88
N GLY A 338 1.09 35.76 11.31
CA GLY A 338 -0.25 36.31 11.18
C GLY A 338 -1.17 35.48 10.28
N LEU A 339 -0.65 34.95 9.16
CA LEU A 339 -1.41 34.08 8.26
C LEU A 339 -1.89 32.82 8.99
N ARG A 340 -1.00 32.16 9.73
CA ARG A 340 -1.32 30.98 10.55
C ARG A 340 -2.39 31.28 11.60
N GLN A 341 -2.31 32.42 12.27
CA GLN A 341 -3.31 32.81 13.27
C GLN A 341 -4.69 32.99 12.66
N VAL A 342 -4.81 33.65 11.50
CA VAL A 342 -6.10 33.91 10.87
C VAL A 342 -6.69 32.68 10.16
N THR A 343 -5.87 31.68 9.83
CA THR A 343 -6.31 30.38 9.28
C THR A 343 -6.51 29.31 10.36
N GLY A 344 -6.04 29.55 11.59
CA GLY A 344 -6.09 28.59 12.69
C GLY A 344 -5.15 27.39 12.50
N SER A 345 -3.93 27.63 11.99
CA SER A 345 -2.98 26.60 11.52
C SER A 345 -1.64 26.52 12.27
#